data_AF-A0A8C0L6Z5-F1
#
_entry.id   AF-A0A8C0L6Z5-F1
#
_cell.length_a   1.000
_cell.length_b   1.000
_cell.length_c   1.000
_cell.angle_alpha   90.00
_cell.angle_beta   90.00
_cell.angle_gamma   90.00
#
_symmetry.space_group_name_H-M   'P 1'
#
loop_
_entity.id
_entity.type
_entity.pdbx_description
1 polymer ?
#
loop_
_entity_poly.entity_id
_entity_poly.type
_entity_poly.pdbx_seq_one_letter_code
_entity_poly.pdbx_strand_id
1 'polypeptide(L)'
;MVELQQLQVQEVVDSVVKSLERENIRKMQGLTFRCSTSCCEDSQASMQQVHQCIERCHALLAQAQALVTSELEKFQDRLARFSSLPTPILFSRLHSDTGELHQPRSSILGWKECLSSWVGATWGTI
;
A
#
# COMPACT_ATOMS: atom_id res chain seq x y z
N MET A 1 12.08 30.94 6.49
CA MET A 1 11.85 30.87 5.02
C MET A 1 11.92 29.42 4.53
N VAL A 2 13.04 28.70 4.74
CA VAL A 2 13.17 27.27 4.34
C VAL A 2 12.15 26.34 5.03
N GLU A 3 11.84 26.55 6.32
CA GLU A 3 10.85 25.73 7.03
C GLU A 3 9.42 25.85 6.48
N LEU A 4 9.03 27.05 6.04
CA LEU A 4 7.69 27.26 5.46
C LEU A 4 7.54 26.52 4.13
N GLN A 5 8.60 26.49 3.32
CA GLN A 5 8.62 25.75 2.06
C GLN A 5 8.63 24.24 2.29
N GLN A 6 9.32 23.75 3.32
CA GLN A 6 9.27 22.33 3.70
C GLN A 6 7.87 21.89 4.16
N LEU A 7 7.18 22.71 4.94
CA LEU A 7 5.81 22.44 5.39
C LEU A 7 4.83 22.35 4.21
N GLN A 8 4.94 23.25 3.23
CA GLN A 8 4.11 23.21 2.02
C GLN A 8 4.36 21.96 1.18
N VAL A 9 5.63 21.55 1.04
CA VAL A 9 5.97 20.31 0.32
C VAL A 9 5.39 19.09 1.04
N GLN A 10 5.50 19.03 2.37
CA GLN A 10 4.92 17.93 3.15
C GLN A 10 3.40 17.85 3.00
N GLU A 11 2.69 18.98 3.03
CA GLU A 11 1.24 19.02 2.87
C GLU A 11 0.80 18.51 1.49
N VAL A 12 1.52 18.88 0.43
CA VAL A 12 1.26 18.40 -0.93
C VAL A 12 1.53 16.88 -1.03
N VAL A 13 2.63 16.39 -0.46
CA VAL A 13 2.95 14.96 -0.41
C VAL A 13 1.82 14.19 0.30
N ASP A 14 1.41 14.65 1.48
CA ASP A 14 0.33 14.02 2.24
C ASP A 14 -1.00 14.00 1.48
N SER A 15 -1.31 15.09 0.75
CA SER A 15 -2.50 15.18 -0.10
C SER A 15 -2.47 14.16 -1.24
N VAL A 16 -1.32 13.99 -1.90
CA VAL A 16 -1.12 12.99 -2.96
C VAL A 16 -1.25 11.57 -2.40
N VAL A 17 -0.63 11.28 -1.26
CA VAL A 17 -0.73 9.96 -0.60
C VAL A 17 -2.18 9.64 -0.24
N LYS A 18 -2.92 10.60 0.34
CA LYS A 18 -4.35 10.45 0.68
C LYS A 18 -5.21 10.22 -0.56
N SER A 19 -4.91 10.91 -1.66
CA SER A 19 -5.64 10.74 -2.93
C SER A 19 -5.37 9.35 -3.53
N LEU A 20 -4.12 8.90 -3.53
CA LEU A 20 -3.74 7.56 -3.98
C LEU A 20 -4.42 6.46 -3.18
N GLU A 21 -4.44 6.59 -1.85
CA GLU A 21 -5.13 5.66 -0.94
C GLU A 21 -6.62 5.57 -1.26
N ARG A 22 -7.29 6.73 -1.31
CA ARG A 22 -8.74 6.82 -1.53
C ARG A 22 -9.16 6.32 -2.91
N GLU A 23 -8.42 6.68 -3.94
CA GLU A 23 -8.83 6.43 -5.33
C GLU A 23 -8.40 5.06 -5.86
N ASN A 24 -7.32 4.49 -5.34
CA ASN A 24 -6.71 3.28 -5.90
C ASN A 24 -6.64 2.15 -4.86
N ILE A 25 -6.04 2.40 -3.69
CA ILE A 25 -5.82 1.33 -2.68
C ILE A 25 -7.15 0.78 -2.16
N ARG A 26 -8.12 1.64 -1.82
CA ARG A 26 -9.44 1.19 -1.35
C ARG A 26 -10.19 0.37 -2.41
N LYS A 27 -10.10 0.76 -3.69
CA LYS A 27 -10.73 0.01 -4.79
C LYS A 27 -10.12 -1.37 -4.93
N MET A 28 -8.80 -1.46 -4.86
CA MET A 28 -8.07 -2.72 -4.90
C MET A 28 -8.40 -3.63 -3.71
N GLN A 29 -8.48 -3.07 -2.50
CA GLN A 29 -8.95 -3.81 -1.33
C GLN A 29 -10.37 -4.34 -1.55
N GLY A 30 -11.29 -3.51 -2.06
CA GLY A 30 -12.65 -3.92 -2.41
C GLY A 30 -12.71 -5.07 -3.41
N LEU A 31 -11.88 -5.05 -4.46
CA LEU A 31 -11.77 -6.15 -5.42
C LEU A 31 -11.23 -7.43 -4.78
N THR A 32 -10.24 -7.29 -3.90
CA THR A 32 -9.65 -8.43 -3.16
C THR A 32 -10.69 -9.12 -2.29
N PHE A 33 -11.48 -8.35 -1.54
CA PHE A 33 -12.54 -8.93 -0.71
C PHE A 33 -13.63 -9.59 -1.54
N ARG A 34 -14.05 -8.98 -2.66
CA ARG A 34 -15.02 -9.59 -3.58
C ARG A 34 -14.51 -10.92 -4.14
N CYS A 35 -13.24 -10.97 -4.55
CA CYS A 35 -12.57 -12.21 -4.99
C CYS A 35 -12.63 -13.29 -3.91
N SER A 36 -12.26 -12.95 -2.66
CA SER A 36 -12.30 -13.89 -1.54
C SER A 36 -13.73 -14.38 -1.23
N THR A 37 -14.74 -13.52 -1.34
CA THR A 37 -16.15 -13.94 -1.22
C THR A 37 -16.53 -14.94 -2.30
N SER A 38 -16.20 -14.67 -3.56
CA SER A 38 -16.47 -15.62 -4.66
C SER A 38 -15.74 -16.95 -4.49
N CYS A 39 -14.54 -16.97 -3.90
CA CYS A 39 -13.86 -18.23 -3.55
C CYS A 39 -14.65 -19.05 -2.52
N CYS A 40 -15.30 -18.40 -1.55
CA CYS A 40 -16.08 -19.07 -0.50
C CYS A 40 -17.47 -19.56 -0.98
N GLU A 41 -18.02 -18.93 -2.00
CA GLU A 41 -19.33 -19.29 -2.57
C GLU A 41 -19.26 -20.55 -3.46
N ASP A 42 -18.06 -21.00 -3.85
CA ASP A 42 -17.87 -22.21 -4.65
C ASP A 42 -18.12 -23.48 -3.83
N SER A 43 -19.39 -23.92 -3.84
CA SER A 43 -19.84 -25.15 -3.18
C SER A 43 -19.19 -26.45 -3.71
N GLN A 44 -18.53 -26.41 -4.86
CA GLN A 44 -17.85 -27.57 -5.45
C GLN A 44 -16.38 -27.66 -5.04
N ALA A 45 -15.80 -26.56 -4.56
CA ALA A 45 -14.42 -26.50 -4.11
C ALA A 45 -14.26 -27.15 -2.72
N SER A 46 -13.19 -27.92 -2.56
CA SER A 46 -12.75 -28.34 -1.23
C SER A 46 -12.24 -27.14 -0.43
N MET A 47 -12.27 -27.24 0.90
CA MET A 47 -11.73 -26.21 1.79
C MET A 47 -10.29 -25.81 1.44
N GLN A 48 -9.44 -26.77 1.08
CA GLN A 48 -8.05 -26.50 0.70
C GLN A 48 -7.96 -25.65 -0.58
N GLN A 49 -8.83 -25.90 -1.56
CA GLN A 49 -8.92 -25.10 -2.78
C GLN A 49 -9.43 -23.68 -2.50
N VAL A 50 -10.42 -23.53 -1.62
CA VAL A 50 -10.92 -22.22 -1.18
C VAL A 50 -9.80 -21.42 -0.51
N HIS A 51 -9.04 -22.03 0.39
CA HIS A 51 -7.89 -21.37 1.03
C HIS A 51 -6.84 -20.90 0.02
N GLN A 52 -6.45 -21.74 -0.94
CA GLN A 52 -5.50 -21.36 -1.99
C GLN A 52 -6.05 -20.24 -2.90
N CYS A 53 -7.36 -20.23 -3.17
CA CYS A 53 -8.01 -19.19 -3.95
C CYS A 53 -7.93 -17.83 -3.22
N ILE A 54 -8.25 -17.82 -1.93
CA ILE A 54 -8.17 -16.61 -1.09
C ILE A 54 -6.72 -16.10 -1.04
N GLU A 55 -5.73 -16.97 -0.80
CA GLU A 55 -4.32 -16.57 -0.79
C GLU A 55 -3.91 -15.85 -2.09
N ARG A 56 -4.38 -16.33 -3.25
CA ARG A 56 -4.13 -15.69 -4.54
C ARG A 56 -4.80 -14.33 -4.67
N CYS A 57 -6.05 -14.18 -4.20
CA CYS A 57 -6.74 -12.89 -4.17
C CYS A 57 -5.92 -11.84 -3.39
N HIS A 58 -5.36 -12.24 -2.24
CA HIS A 58 -4.58 -11.35 -1.37
C HIS A 58 -3.15 -11.08 -1.87
N ALA A 59 -2.55 -12.01 -2.60
CA ALA A 59 -1.20 -11.84 -3.15
C ALA A 59 -1.11 -10.62 -4.10
N LEU A 60 -2.14 -10.41 -4.94
CA LEU A 60 -2.19 -9.29 -5.87
C LEU A 60 -2.25 -7.93 -5.15
N LEU A 61 -3.04 -7.85 -4.07
CA LEU A 61 -3.12 -6.65 -3.24
C LEU A 61 -1.81 -6.36 -2.54
N ALA A 62 -1.19 -7.37 -1.94
CA ALA A 62 0.08 -7.23 -1.24
C ALA A 62 1.20 -6.74 -2.16
N GLN A 63 1.26 -7.24 -3.40
CA GLN A 63 2.23 -6.79 -4.41
C GLN A 63 2.04 -5.32 -4.76
N ALA A 64 0.80 -4.90 -5.03
CA ALA A 64 0.51 -3.51 -5.37
C ALA A 64 0.75 -2.55 -4.20
N GLN A 65 0.39 -2.94 -2.98
CA GLN A 65 0.71 -2.19 -1.76
C GLN A 65 2.22 -2.02 -1.60
N ALA A 66 2.99 -3.09 -1.76
CA ALA A 66 4.46 -3.04 -1.68
C ALA A 66 5.06 -2.09 -2.73
N LEU A 67 4.57 -2.14 -3.97
CA LEU A 67 5.00 -1.24 -5.04
C LEU A 67 4.73 0.23 -4.66
N VAL A 68 3.48 0.55 -4.31
CA VAL A 68 3.08 1.91 -3.94
C VAL A 68 3.89 2.44 -2.76
N THR A 69 4.06 1.65 -1.71
CA THR A 69 4.88 2.04 -0.56
C THR A 69 6.32 2.30 -0.97
N SER A 70 6.93 1.41 -1.76
CA SER A 70 8.32 1.58 -2.20
C SER A 70 8.53 2.83 -3.06
N GLU A 71 7.57 3.18 -3.93
CA GLU A 71 7.67 4.37 -4.77
C GLU A 71 7.44 5.65 -3.97
N LEU A 72 6.50 5.64 -3.00
CA LEU A 72 6.27 6.76 -2.11
C LEU A 72 7.47 7.02 -1.19
N GLU A 73 8.09 5.98 -0.65
CA GLU A 73 9.31 6.09 0.15
C GLU A 73 10.44 6.69 -0.68
N LYS A 74 10.71 6.18 -1.88
CA LYS A 74 11.72 6.75 -2.79
C LYS A 74 11.42 8.22 -3.13
N PHE A 75 10.15 8.57 -3.32
CA PHE A 75 9.76 9.94 -3.63
C PHE A 75 10.03 10.87 -2.44
N GLN A 76 9.62 10.48 -1.23
CA GLN A 76 9.89 11.21 0.00
C GLN A 76 11.39 11.36 0.26
N ASP A 77 12.16 10.30 0.04
CA ASP A 77 13.61 10.27 0.17
C ASP A 77 14.29 11.27 -0.77
N ARG A 78 13.87 11.31 -2.04
CA ARG A 78 14.39 12.29 -3.01
C ARG A 78 14.02 13.70 -2.57
N LEU A 79 12.78 13.93 -2.16
CA LEU A 79 12.34 15.25 -1.69
C LEU A 79 13.11 15.72 -0.45
N ALA A 80 13.31 14.85 0.54
CA ALA A 80 14.08 15.16 1.74
C ALA A 80 15.55 15.49 1.44
N ARG A 81 16.14 14.77 0.48
CA ARG A 81 17.49 15.09 -0.02
C ARG A 81 17.53 16.43 -0.75
N PHE A 82 16.53 16.74 -1.60
CA PHE A 82 16.45 18.04 -2.29
C PHE A 82 16.22 19.21 -1.31
N SER A 83 15.38 19.03 -0.28
CA SER A 83 15.04 20.08 0.67
C SER A 83 16.13 20.39 1.71
N SER A 84 17.11 19.49 1.87
CA SER A 84 18.24 19.63 2.80
C SER A 84 19.55 20.06 2.12
N LEU A 85 19.60 20.10 0.78
CA LEU A 85 20.80 20.47 0.04
C LEU A 85 20.92 22.00 -0.12
N PRO A 86 22.13 22.57 0.09
CA PRO A 86 22.43 23.94 -0.33
C PRO A 86 22.19 24.08 -1.85
N THR A 87 21.51 25.15 -2.27
CA THR A 87 21.17 25.49 -3.66
C THR A 87 22.28 25.22 -4.71
N PRO A 88 23.57 25.49 -4.48
CA PRO A 88 24.62 25.18 -5.46
C PRO A 88 24.87 23.67 -5.66
N ILE A 89 24.57 22.81 -4.69
CA ILE A 89 24.78 21.34 -4.78
C ILE A 89 23.59 20.66 -5.50
N LEU A 90 22.41 21.29 -5.47
CA LEU A 90 21.18 20.83 -6.12
C LEU A 90 21.36 20.67 -7.65
N PHE A 91 21.99 21.67 -8.28
CA PHE A 91 22.15 21.74 -9.73
C PHE A 91 23.04 20.59 -10.27
N SER A 92 24.10 20.25 -9.54
CA SER A 92 25.03 19.19 -9.93
C SER A 92 24.45 17.77 -9.79
N ARG A 93 23.44 17.56 -8.94
CA ARG A 93 22.92 16.23 -8.58
C ARG A 93 21.71 15.77 -9.39
N LEU A 94 21.02 16.68 -10.08
CA LEU A 94 19.93 16.37 -11.01
C LEU A 94 20.35 15.47 -12.18
N HIS A 95 21.66 15.34 -12.43
CA HIS A 95 22.19 14.66 -13.61
C HIS A 95 22.58 13.18 -13.40
N SER A 96 22.48 12.62 -12.17
CA SER A 96 23.28 11.42 -11.84
C SER A 96 22.57 10.16 -11.31
N ASP A 97 21.32 10.17 -10.79
CA ASP A 97 20.82 9.00 -10.05
C ASP A 97 19.70 8.21 -10.75
N THR A 98 20.13 7.15 -11.45
CA THR A 98 19.32 5.95 -11.75
C THR A 98 19.95 4.77 -11.01
N GLY A 99 19.30 4.23 -9.97
CA GLY A 99 19.73 2.96 -9.39
C GLY A 99 19.23 2.65 -7.98
N GLU A 100 18.73 1.41 -7.85
CA GLU A 100 18.48 0.58 -6.67
C GLU A 100 17.16 0.71 -5.87
N LEU A 101 16.50 -0.45 -5.77
CA LEU A 101 15.19 -0.75 -5.20
C LEU A 101 15.42 -1.57 -3.93
N HIS A 102 15.05 -1.03 -2.77
CA HIS A 102 15.07 -1.74 -1.50
C HIS A 102 13.64 -1.91 -0.97
N GLN A 103 13.36 -3.10 -0.44
CA GLN A 103 12.03 -3.61 -0.11
C GLN A 103 11.58 -3.27 1.33
N PRO A 104 10.32 -2.85 1.58
CA PRO A 104 9.80 -2.74 2.93
C PRO A 104 8.69 -3.75 3.25
N ARG A 105 8.64 -4.07 4.54
CA ARG A 105 7.86 -5.07 5.26
C ARG A 105 6.76 -4.33 6.05
N SER A 106 5.48 -4.60 5.79
CA SER A 106 4.42 -4.70 6.83
C SER A 106 2.99 -4.62 6.25
N SER A 107 2.27 -5.74 6.28
CA SER A 107 0.80 -5.78 6.12
C SER A 107 0.17 -6.89 6.96
N ILE A 108 0.74 -7.16 8.14
CA ILE A 108 0.26 -8.19 9.08
C ILE A 108 -0.91 -7.68 9.96
N LEU A 109 -1.11 -6.36 10.10
CA LEU A 109 -2.05 -5.84 11.08
C LEU A 109 -3.53 -5.94 10.68
N GLY A 110 -3.89 -5.89 9.39
CA GLY A 110 -5.32 -5.95 8.97
C GLY A 110 -5.96 -7.36 8.95
N TRP A 111 -5.19 -8.40 9.25
CA TRP A 111 -5.67 -9.78 9.16
C TRP A 111 -6.49 -10.21 10.38
N LYS A 112 -6.21 -9.64 11.56
CA LYS A 112 -6.94 -9.98 12.79
C LYS A 112 -8.36 -9.41 12.78
N GLU A 113 -8.58 -8.20 12.28
CA GLU A 113 -9.92 -7.61 12.23
C GLU A 113 -10.81 -8.31 11.19
N CYS A 114 -10.27 -8.66 10.01
CA CYS A 114 -11.03 -9.37 8.98
C CYS A 114 -11.40 -10.81 9.38
N LEU A 115 -10.49 -11.57 10.00
CA LEU A 115 -10.83 -12.89 10.54
C LEU A 115 -11.87 -12.80 11.67
N SER A 116 -11.74 -11.80 12.55
CA SER A 116 -12.69 -11.63 13.66
C SER A 116 -14.10 -11.26 13.17
N SER A 117 -14.21 -10.47 12.10
CA SER A 117 -15.49 -10.13 11.48
C SER A 117 -16.14 -11.34 10.77
N TRP A 118 -15.35 -12.26 10.22
CA TRP A 118 -15.86 -13.45 9.53
C TRP A 118 -16.27 -14.58 10.51
N VAL A 119 -15.49 -14.77 11.58
CA VAL A 119 -15.85 -15.70 12.68
C VAL A 119 -17.08 -15.19 13.45
N GLY A 120 -17.18 -13.87 13.69
CA GLY A 120 -18.34 -13.27 14.35
C GLY A 120 -19.65 -13.41 13.56
N ALA A 121 -19.58 -13.40 12.23
CA ALA A 121 -20.75 -13.54 11.36
C ALA A 121 -21.29 -14.99 11.25
N THR A 122 -20.47 -15.99 11.58
CA THR A 122 -20.86 -17.42 11.49
C THR A 122 -21.31 -18.01 12.85
N TRP A 123 -20.88 -17.43 13.97
CA TRP A 123 -21.27 -17.86 15.32
C TRP A 123 -22.46 -17.07 15.93
N GLY A 124 -22.96 -16.04 15.26
CA GLY A 124 -24.11 -15.24 15.73
C GLY A 124 -25.49 -15.76 15.34
N THR A 125 -25.59 -16.98 14.79
CA THR A 125 -26.87 -17.59 14.35
C THR A 125 -26.93 -19.08 14.69
N ILE A 126 -26.53 -19.42 15.92
CA ILE A 126 -26.90 -20.67 16.61
C ILE A 126 -27.52 -20.29 17.95
#